data_AF-A0A0F7W5N6-F1
#
_entry.id   AF-A0A0F7W5N6-F1
#
_cell.length_a   1.000
_cell.length_b   1.000
_cell.length_c   1.000
_cell.angle_alpha   90.00
_cell.angle_beta   90.00
_cell.angle_gamma   90.00
#
_symmetry.space_group_name_H-M   'P 1'
#
loop_
_entity.id
_entity.type
_entity.pdbx_description
1 polymer ?
#
loop_
_entity_poly.entity_id
_entity_poly.type
_entity_poly.pdbx_seq_one_letter_code
_entity_poly.pdbx_strand_id
1 'polypeptide(L)'
;MITQKKGFTSVASHRRPKQPSRARVTVLTTAAAAAVALSSQAANAAPSEKPSKDEVKTKVDKLYEEAEKATEKYNGAKEKQEKLQKEISTIQDNVARGQEELNELRDGLGLAAASQYRTGSIDPSLQLFLSADPDDYLDKASTLDQLSGQQVEALKKIQVKQRDLAQQRAEASEKLKDLDATRTELGKKKKEVQGKLAAAQKLLNSLTAQEKAALQAEEQRATRTSERQVLTGSTATASGRAAAAFAAAQSKIGSPYVYGATGPSSYDCSGLTSWAYAQAGVSIPRTSEAQSGIGTRIYSVNDLKVGDLVFFFNDLHHVGLYAGNGQVLHAPRTGTVVRYESMNTIGGPFMWGVRV
;
A
#
# COMPACT_ATOMS: atom_id res chain seq x y z
N MET A 1 50.52 41.23 -34.51
CA MET A 1 49.93 41.33 -35.87
C MET A 1 48.52 40.74 -35.80
N ILE A 2 47.50 41.57 -35.57
CA ILE A 2 46.68 42.32 -36.57
C ILE A 2 45.50 41.43 -37.04
N THR A 3 44.31 41.58 -36.44
CA THR A 3 43.09 42.33 -36.90
C THR A 3 42.25 41.51 -37.93
N GLN A 4 40.91 41.45 -38.03
CA GLN A 4 39.69 42.17 -37.59
C GLN A 4 38.55 41.10 -37.43
N LYS A 5 37.53 41.17 -36.57
CA LYS A 5 36.41 42.14 -36.34
C LYS A 5 35.41 42.31 -37.52
N LYS A 6 34.16 41.84 -37.32
CA LYS A 6 32.83 42.41 -37.69
C LYS A 6 31.77 41.33 -37.36
N GLY A 7 30.62 41.57 -36.72
CA GLY A 7 29.95 42.80 -36.28
C GLY A 7 28.44 42.68 -36.51
N PHE A 8 27.67 42.55 -35.41
CA PHE A 8 26.30 43.01 -35.12
C PHE A 8 25.16 42.90 -36.16
N THR A 9 23.98 42.45 -35.69
CA THR A 9 22.81 43.34 -35.54
C THR A 9 21.68 42.69 -34.72
N SER A 10 21.36 43.34 -33.59
CA SER A 10 20.15 43.16 -32.80
C SER A 10 19.12 44.16 -33.31
N VAL A 11 17.90 43.72 -33.60
CA VAL A 11 16.78 44.61 -33.95
C VAL A 11 15.67 44.43 -32.90
N ALA A 12 15.66 45.35 -31.93
CA ALA A 12 14.49 45.66 -31.13
C ALA A 12 13.54 46.54 -31.97
N SER A 13 12.25 46.17 -32.01
CA SER A 13 11.19 47.00 -32.56
C SER A 13 10.11 47.22 -31.51
N HIS A 14 10.02 48.46 -31.05
CA HIS A 14 8.91 49.01 -30.28
C HIS A 14 7.77 49.39 -31.23
N ARG A 15 6.54 48.90 -30.98
CA ARG A 15 5.32 49.65 -31.32
C ARG A 15 4.27 49.54 -30.21
N ARG A 16 3.60 50.68 -30.06
CA ARG A 16 2.81 51.23 -28.96
C ARG A 16 1.45 50.54 -28.70
N PRO A 17 0.85 50.76 -27.51
CA PRO A 17 -0.39 50.13 -27.08
C PRO A 17 -1.64 50.74 -27.74
N LYS A 18 -2.66 49.90 -27.98
CA LYS A 18 -4.02 50.35 -28.35
C LYS A 18 -4.73 50.96 -27.14
N GLN A 19 -5.32 52.13 -27.34
CA GLN A 19 -6.19 52.84 -26.39
C GLN A 19 -7.59 52.19 -26.33
N PRO A 20 -8.30 52.28 -25.19
CA PRO A 20 -9.65 51.76 -25.02
C PRO A 20 -10.70 52.72 -25.59
N SER A 21 -11.67 52.19 -26.33
CA SER A 21 -12.85 52.95 -26.75
C SER A 21 -13.78 53.18 -25.56
N ARG A 22 -14.00 54.46 -25.24
CA ARG A 22 -15.07 54.91 -24.34
C ARG A 22 -16.42 54.76 -25.04
N ALA A 23 -17.30 53.92 -24.49
CA ALA A 23 -18.74 54.06 -24.69
C ALA A 23 -19.35 54.41 -23.33
N ARG A 24 -19.58 55.71 -23.11
CA ARG A 24 -20.54 56.19 -22.10
C ARG A 24 -21.92 56.07 -22.75
N VAL A 25 -22.82 55.32 -22.14
CA VAL A 25 -24.25 55.60 -22.25
C VAL A 25 -24.79 55.66 -20.83
N THR A 26 -25.10 56.89 -20.42
CA THR A 26 -25.86 57.23 -19.23
C THR A 26 -27.34 57.03 -19.56
N VAL A 27 -28.07 56.20 -18.81
CA VAL A 27 -29.52 56.37 -18.66
C VAL A 27 -29.85 56.13 -17.19
N LEU A 28 -29.98 57.24 -16.46
CA LEU A 28 -30.81 57.35 -15.27
C LEU A 28 -32.27 57.45 -15.75
N THR A 29 -33.12 56.51 -15.37
CA THR A 29 -34.57 56.72 -15.34
C THR A 29 -35.10 56.37 -13.96
N THR A 30 -35.74 57.37 -13.39
CA THR A 30 -36.36 57.46 -12.09
C THR A 30 -37.69 56.71 -12.03
N ALA A 31 -37.95 56.13 -10.86
CA ALA A 31 -39.25 55.95 -10.20
C ALA A 31 -40.37 55.19 -10.95
N ALA A 32 -40.69 54.02 -10.42
CA ALA A 32 -42.07 53.57 -10.29
C ALA A 32 -42.25 52.97 -8.88
N ALA A 33 -42.90 53.75 -8.01
CA ALA A 33 -43.43 53.27 -6.76
C ALA A 33 -44.65 52.39 -7.05
N ALA A 34 -44.60 51.13 -6.65
CA ALA A 34 -45.78 50.28 -6.51
C ALA A 34 -45.79 49.75 -5.09
N ALA A 35 -46.48 50.47 -4.22
CA ALA A 35 -46.86 49.97 -2.90
C ALA A 35 -47.95 48.91 -3.10
N VAL A 36 -47.62 47.65 -2.83
CA VAL A 36 -48.60 46.60 -2.55
C VAL A 36 -48.34 46.15 -1.13
N ALA A 37 -49.11 46.70 -0.20
CA ALA A 37 -49.21 46.20 1.16
C ALA A 37 -50.00 44.88 1.13
N LEU A 38 -49.28 43.77 1.24
CA LEU A 38 -49.83 42.47 1.61
C LEU A 38 -49.02 41.99 2.82
N SER A 39 -49.69 41.93 3.96
CA SER A 39 -49.16 41.35 5.19
C SER A 39 -48.87 39.86 4.97
N SER A 40 -47.61 39.53 4.68
CA SER A 40 -47.10 38.17 4.80
C SER A 40 -46.20 38.09 6.04
N GLN A 41 -46.42 37.06 6.85
CA GLN A 41 -45.50 36.71 7.92
C GLN A 41 -44.07 36.71 7.36
N ALA A 42 -43.17 37.39 8.07
CA ALA A 42 -41.75 37.31 7.82
C ALA A 42 -41.27 35.88 8.15
N ALA A 43 -41.41 34.97 7.20
CA ALA A 43 -40.51 33.85 7.07
C ALA A 43 -39.18 34.41 6.56
N ASN A 44 -38.33 34.83 7.50
CA ASN A 44 -36.94 35.16 7.24
C ASN A 44 -36.19 33.88 6.82
N ALA A 45 -36.30 33.49 5.56
CA ALA A 45 -35.39 32.53 4.93
C ALA A 45 -34.31 33.31 4.20
N ALA A 46 -33.34 33.82 4.96
CA ALA A 46 -32.06 34.26 4.40
C ALA A 46 -31.18 33.01 4.22
N PRO A 47 -30.77 32.62 3.00
CA PRO A 47 -29.88 31.48 2.81
C PRO A 47 -28.46 31.89 3.18
N SER A 48 -28.15 31.82 4.47
CA SER A 48 -26.78 31.80 4.99
C SER A 48 -26.69 30.95 6.26
N GLU A 49 -27.40 29.82 6.28
CA GLU A 49 -27.27 28.88 7.39
C GLU A 49 -25.95 28.13 7.24
N LYS A 50 -24.99 28.46 8.11
CA LYS A 50 -23.85 27.58 8.34
C LYS A 50 -24.40 26.18 8.66
N PRO A 51 -23.84 25.11 8.08
CA PRO A 51 -24.34 23.76 8.30
C PRO A 51 -24.37 23.45 9.80
N SER A 52 -25.43 22.78 10.26
CA SER A 52 -25.60 22.48 11.68
C SER A 52 -24.49 21.57 12.21
N LYS A 53 -24.28 21.54 13.53
CA LYS A 53 -23.32 20.63 14.20
C LYS A 53 -23.49 19.18 13.73
N ASP A 54 -24.73 18.70 13.63
CA ASP A 54 -25.03 17.30 13.29
C ASP A 54 -24.85 17.01 11.79
N GLU A 55 -25.13 17.99 10.93
CA GLU A 55 -24.82 17.90 9.50
C GLU A 55 -23.32 17.87 9.24
N VAL A 56 -22.55 18.71 9.94
CA VAL A 56 -21.09 18.70 9.86
C VAL A 56 -20.54 17.38 10.36
N LYS A 57 -21.01 16.88 11.52
CA LYS A 57 -20.63 15.57 12.06
C LYS A 57 -20.85 14.47 11.01
N THR A 58 -22.03 14.40 10.42
CA THR A 58 -22.38 13.38 9.40
C THR A 58 -21.46 13.46 8.17
N LYS A 59 -21.21 14.66 7.65
CA LYS A 59 -20.31 14.85 6.50
C LYS A 59 -18.86 14.49 6.82
N VAL A 60 -18.41 14.83 8.03
CA VAL A 60 -17.06 14.51 8.51
C VAL A 60 -16.89 13.01 8.72
N ASP A 61 -17.86 12.33 9.33
CA ASP A 61 -17.84 10.88 9.51
C ASP A 61 -17.76 10.15 8.16
N LYS A 62 -18.55 10.58 7.17
CA LYS A 62 -18.48 10.05 5.80
C LYS A 62 -17.11 10.26 5.14
N LEU A 63 -16.51 11.44 5.31
CA LEU A 63 -15.17 11.70 4.76
C LEU A 63 -14.10 10.84 5.44
N TYR A 64 -14.26 10.54 6.73
CA TYR A 64 -13.36 9.63 7.44
C TYR A 64 -13.53 8.18 6.99
N GLU A 65 -14.76 7.70 6.78
CA GLU A 65 -15.03 6.38 6.19
C GLU A 65 -14.38 6.25 4.80
N GLU A 66 -14.59 7.25 3.92
CA GLU A 66 -13.96 7.26 2.59
C GLU A 66 -12.43 7.33 2.67
N ALA A 67 -11.87 8.02 3.67
CA ALA A 67 -10.43 8.06 3.91
C ALA A 67 -9.89 6.72 4.42
N GLU A 68 -10.64 6.01 5.26
CA GLU A 68 -10.29 4.68 5.74
C GLU A 68 -10.27 3.65 4.60
N LYS A 69 -11.32 3.64 3.76
CA LYS A 69 -11.34 2.83 2.53
C LYS A 69 -10.15 3.09 1.61
N ALA A 70 -9.76 4.35 1.45
CA ALA A 70 -8.57 4.71 0.67
C ALA A 70 -7.27 4.28 1.38
N THR A 71 -7.25 4.27 2.71
CA THR A 71 -6.13 3.81 3.54
C THR A 71 -5.90 2.31 3.40
N GLU A 72 -6.96 1.48 3.42
CA GLU A 72 -6.82 0.03 3.22
C GLU A 72 -6.24 -0.30 1.83
N LYS A 73 -6.69 0.41 0.78
CA LYS A 73 -6.10 0.28 -0.56
C LYS A 73 -4.65 0.73 -0.61
N TYR A 74 -4.31 1.83 0.06
CA TYR A 74 -2.93 2.29 0.19
C TYR A 74 -2.06 1.24 0.89
N ASN A 75 -2.54 0.66 1.99
CA ASN A 75 -1.84 -0.35 2.76
C ASN A 75 -1.60 -1.62 1.92
N GLY A 76 -2.60 -2.10 1.18
CA GLY A 76 -2.45 -3.25 0.27
C GLY A 76 -1.44 -3.00 -0.85
N ALA A 77 -1.48 -1.80 -1.46
CA ALA A 77 -0.49 -1.43 -2.47
C ALA A 77 0.93 -1.32 -1.88
N LYS A 78 1.06 -0.91 -0.61
CA LYS A 78 2.35 -0.80 0.09
C LYS A 78 2.94 -2.19 0.35
N GLU A 79 2.12 -3.13 0.83
CA GLU A 79 2.53 -4.52 1.03
C GLU A 79 2.96 -5.18 -0.29
N LYS A 80 2.21 -4.92 -1.38
CA LYS A 80 2.59 -5.36 -2.73
C LYS A 80 3.93 -4.75 -3.19
N GLN A 81 4.16 -3.46 -2.92
CA GLN A 81 5.43 -2.80 -3.25
C GLN A 81 6.61 -3.48 -2.53
N GLU A 82 6.48 -3.72 -1.23
CA GLU A 82 7.52 -4.37 -0.41
C GLU A 82 7.82 -5.79 -0.90
N LYS A 83 6.78 -6.56 -1.24
CA LYS A 83 6.92 -7.90 -1.83
C LYS A 83 7.65 -7.86 -3.17
N LEU A 84 7.25 -6.97 -4.08
CA LEU A 84 7.90 -6.81 -5.39
C LEU A 84 9.37 -6.43 -5.24
N GLN A 85 9.70 -5.52 -4.31
CA GLN A 85 11.08 -5.14 -4.04
C GLN A 85 11.93 -6.33 -3.58
N LYS A 86 11.39 -7.18 -2.70
CA LYS A 86 12.08 -8.40 -2.23
C LYS A 86 12.28 -9.41 -3.35
N GLU A 87 11.26 -9.63 -4.18
CA GLU A 87 11.35 -10.53 -5.33
C GLU A 87 12.36 -10.05 -6.36
N ILE A 88 12.36 -8.75 -6.69
CA ILE A 88 13.35 -8.14 -7.60
C ILE A 88 14.77 -8.31 -7.05
N SER A 89 15.00 -8.03 -5.76
CA SER A 89 16.31 -8.23 -5.12
C SER A 89 16.77 -9.68 -5.22
N THR A 90 15.86 -10.63 -4.96
CA THR A 90 16.16 -12.06 -5.05
C THR A 90 16.55 -12.47 -6.47
N ILE A 91 15.83 -11.97 -7.48
CA ILE A 91 16.15 -12.24 -8.89
C ILE A 91 17.47 -11.60 -9.28
N GLN A 92 17.75 -10.37 -8.84
CA GLN A 92 19.03 -9.70 -9.10
C GLN A 92 20.21 -10.50 -8.55
N ASP A 93 20.10 -11.00 -7.32
CA ASP A 93 21.11 -11.85 -6.70
C ASP A 93 21.30 -13.18 -7.46
N ASN A 94 20.20 -13.79 -7.89
CA ASN A 94 20.25 -15.02 -8.71
C ASN A 94 20.90 -14.78 -10.07
N VAL A 95 20.59 -13.66 -10.73
CA VAL A 95 21.20 -13.28 -12.02
C VAL A 95 22.69 -13.02 -11.86
N ALA A 96 23.12 -12.38 -10.78
CA ALA A 96 24.53 -12.13 -10.50
C ALA A 96 25.31 -13.45 -10.34
N ARG A 97 24.83 -14.34 -9.46
CA ARG A 97 25.43 -15.67 -9.27
C ARG A 97 25.43 -16.51 -10.54
N GLY A 98 24.30 -16.55 -11.25
CA GLY A 98 24.20 -17.31 -12.50
C GLY A 98 25.11 -16.78 -13.61
N GLN A 99 25.38 -15.47 -13.62
CA GLN A 99 26.32 -14.86 -14.57
C GLN A 99 27.77 -15.20 -14.23
N GLU A 100 28.12 -15.28 -12.95
CA GLU A 100 29.43 -15.75 -12.48
C GLU A 100 29.66 -17.21 -12.86
N GLU A 101 28.71 -18.10 -12.55
CA GLU A 101 28.76 -19.52 -12.97
C GLU A 101 28.90 -19.68 -14.50
N LEU A 102 28.19 -18.85 -15.27
CA LEU A 102 28.30 -18.86 -16.73
C LEU A 102 29.69 -18.42 -17.20
N ASN A 103 30.32 -17.47 -16.53
CA ASN A 103 31.67 -17.02 -16.85
C ASN A 103 32.69 -18.12 -16.51
N GLU A 104 32.59 -18.75 -15.35
CA GLU A 104 33.46 -19.88 -14.96
C GLU A 104 33.40 -21.03 -15.96
N LEU A 105 32.20 -21.40 -16.41
CA LEU A 105 32.02 -22.44 -17.44
C LEU A 105 32.67 -22.05 -18.77
N ARG A 106 32.54 -20.79 -19.18
CA ARG A 106 33.14 -20.27 -20.41
C ARG A 106 34.66 -20.20 -20.33
N ASP A 107 35.18 -19.78 -19.20
CA ASP A 107 36.62 -19.70 -18.96
C ASP A 107 37.25 -21.09 -18.93
N GLY A 108 36.61 -22.07 -18.29
CA GLY A 108 37.05 -23.46 -18.32
C GLY A 108 37.11 -24.04 -19.74
N LEU A 109 36.06 -23.83 -20.54
CA LEU A 109 36.03 -24.22 -21.96
C LEU A 109 37.07 -23.47 -22.79
N GLY A 110 37.24 -22.16 -22.56
CA GLY A 110 38.22 -21.33 -23.25
C GLY A 110 39.66 -21.73 -22.96
N LEU A 111 39.98 -22.06 -21.70
CA LEU A 111 41.29 -22.57 -21.30
C LEU A 111 41.59 -23.93 -21.96
N ALA A 112 40.60 -24.83 -22.02
CA ALA A 112 40.74 -26.11 -22.71
C ALA A 112 40.95 -25.93 -24.22
N ALA A 113 40.22 -25.03 -24.87
CA ALA A 113 40.41 -24.72 -26.28
C ALA A 113 41.80 -24.07 -26.55
N ALA A 114 42.23 -23.16 -25.68
CA ALA A 114 43.53 -22.50 -25.80
C ALA A 114 44.70 -23.47 -25.60
N SER A 115 44.59 -24.47 -24.73
CA SER A 115 45.63 -25.49 -24.55
C SER A 115 45.75 -26.40 -25.78
N GLN A 116 44.62 -26.81 -26.37
CA GLN A 116 44.58 -27.55 -27.64
C GLN A 116 45.23 -26.75 -28.78
N TYR A 117 44.93 -25.45 -28.89
CA TYR A 117 45.53 -24.59 -29.91
C TYR A 117 47.04 -24.40 -29.71
N ARG A 118 47.50 -24.09 -28.49
CA ARG A 118 48.93 -23.83 -28.20
C ARG A 118 49.81 -25.04 -28.37
N THR A 119 49.31 -26.23 -28.07
CA THR A 119 50.08 -27.46 -28.25
C THR A 119 50.30 -27.79 -29.73
N GLY A 120 49.66 -27.05 -30.67
CA GLY A 120 49.87 -27.21 -32.12
C GLY A 120 49.63 -28.64 -32.59
N SER A 121 48.85 -29.39 -31.81
CA SER A 121 48.80 -30.85 -31.85
C SER A 121 48.26 -31.30 -33.19
N ILE A 122 48.93 -32.30 -33.78
CA ILE A 122 48.36 -33.14 -34.84
C ILE A 122 46.95 -33.53 -34.38
N ASP A 123 45.96 -33.47 -35.29
CA ASP A 123 44.56 -33.76 -34.97
C ASP A 123 44.46 -34.97 -34.03
N PRO A 124 43.66 -34.94 -32.94
CA PRO A 124 43.57 -36.06 -32.01
C PRO A 124 43.27 -37.40 -32.70
N SER A 125 42.55 -37.38 -33.83
CA SER A 125 42.34 -38.57 -34.68
C SER A 125 43.61 -39.06 -35.37
N LEU A 126 44.49 -38.15 -35.80
CA LEU A 126 45.81 -38.46 -36.34
C LEU A 126 46.78 -38.94 -35.24
N GLN A 127 46.72 -38.38 -34.03
CA GLN A 127 47.50 -38.90 -32.89
C GLN A 127 47.08 -40.33 -32.53
N LEU A 128 45.78 -40.60 -32.58
CA LEU A 128 45.23 -41.92 -32.34
C LEU A 128 45.61 -42.92 -33.46
N PHE A 129 45.69 -42.45 -34.72
CA PHE A 129 46.16 -43.25 -35.85
C PHE A 129 47.67 -43.60 -35.77
N LEU A 130 48.47 -42.74 -35.16
CA LEU A 130 49.91 -42.92 -34.98
C LEU A 130 50.29 -43.74 -33.73
N SER A 131 49.32 -44.26 -32.98
CA SER A 131 49.55 -45.11 -31.79
C SER A 131 50.31 -46.38 -32.19
N ALA A 132 51.39 -46.70 -31.48
CA ALA A 132 52.30 -47.79 -31.85
C ALA A 132 51.76 -49.19 -31.50
N ASP A 133 50.85 -49.28 -30.52
CA ASP A 133 50.25 -50.53 -30.06
C ASP A 133 48.76 -50.37 -29.65
N PRO A 134 48.01 -51.48 -29.52
CA PRO A 134 46.57 -51.44 -29.23
C PRO A 134 46.19 -50.91 -27.84
N ASP A 135 47.04 -51.06 -26.83
CA ASP A 135 46.72 -50.65 -25.45
C ASP A 135 46.86 -49.13 -25.32
N ASP A 136 47.92 -48.54 -25.88
CA ASP A 136 48.13 -47.09 -25.96
C ASP A 136 47.01 -46.39 -26.77
N TYR A 137 46.49 -47.05 -27.81
CA TYR A 137 45.31 -46.58 -28.53
C TYR A 137 44.07 -46.50 -27.63
N LEU A 138 43.74 -47.56 -26.89
CA LEU A 138 42.53 -47.62 -26.07
C LEU A 138 42.57 -46.63 -24.90
N ASP A 139 43.73 -46.45 -24.27
CA ASP A 139 43.92 -45.48 -23.19
C ASP A 139 43.76 -44.02 -23.68
N LYS A 140 44.34 -43.71 -24.85
CA LYS A 140 44.16 -42.39 -25.47
C LYS A 140 42.72 -42.16 -25.93
N ALA A 141 42.08 -43.18 -26.53
CA ALA A 141 40.70 -43.11 -26.99
C ALA A 141 39.72 -42.88 -25.83
N SER A 142 39.86 -43.61 -24.72
CA SER A 142 39.00 -43.45 -23.54
C SER A 142 39.17 -42.08 -22.87
N THR A 143 40.39 -41.58 -22.80
CA THR A 143 40.68 -40.23 -22.28
C THR A 143 40.06 -39.13 -23.16
N LEU A 144 40.18 -39.27 -24.49
CA LEU A 144 39.57 -38.34 -25.45
C LEU A 144 38.04 -38.37 -25.38
N ASP A 145 37.43 -39.55 -25.26
CA ASP A 145 35.99 -39.71 -25.11
C ASP A 145 35.49 -39.02 -23.83
N GLN A 146 36.14 -39.27 -22.69
CA GLN A 146 35.80 -38.63 -21.42
C GLN A 146 35.91 -37.10 -21.49
N LEU A 147 36.98 -36.57 -22.09
CA LEU A 147 37.16 -35.12 -22.28
C LEU A 147 36.09 -34.53 -23.20
N SER A 148 35.77 -35.21 -24.30
CA SER A 148 34.71 -34.78 -25.23
C SER A 148 33.34 -34.77 -24.55
N GLY A 149 33.03 -35.78 -23.73
CA GLY A 149 31.83 -35.85 -22.92
C GLY A 149 31.73 -34.69 -21.92
N GLN A 150 32.83 -34.36 -21.24
CA GLN A 150 32.88 -33.20 -20.34
C GLN A 150 32.64 -31.88 -21.08
N GLN A 151 33.21 -31.70 -22.27
CA GLN A 151 32.99 -30.49 -23.09
C GLN A 151 31.54 -30.37 -23.55
N VAL A 152 30.93 -31.46 -24.02
CA VAL A 152 29.51 -31.50 -24.41
C VAL A 152 28.61 -31.14 -23.22
N GLU A 153 28.87 -31.69 -22.04
CA GLU A 153 28.11 -31.36 -20.83
C GLU A 153 28.33 -29.90 -20.38
N ALA A 154 29.54 -29.37 -20.48
CA ALA A 154 29.81 -27.96 -20.19
C ALA A 154 29.05 -27.02 -21.15
N LEU A 155 29.03 -27.33 -22.46
CA LEU A 155 28.28 -26.58 -23.46
C LEU A 155 26.76 -26.63 -23.21
N LYS A 156 26.21 -27.81 -22.85
CA LYS A 156 24.80 -27.93 -22.45
C LYS A 156 24.50 -27.08 -21.21
N LYS A 157 25.36 -27.12 -20.19
CA LYS A 157 25.22 -26.28 -18.99
C LYS A 157 25.23 -24.80 -19.33
N ILE A 158 26.12 -24.35 -20.21
CA ILE A 158 26.17 -22.97 -20.70
C ILE A 158 24.84 -22.59 -21.36
N GLN A 159 24.33 -23.41 -22.28
CA GLN A 159 23.08 -23.12 -22.99
C GLN A 159 21.89 -23.01 -22.02
N VAL A 160 21.79 -23.94 -21.05
CA VAL A 160 20.76 -23.90 -20.01
C VAL A 160 20.89 -22.63 -19.17
N LYS A 161 22.10 -22.31 -18.68
CA LYS A 161 22.32 -21.09 -17.87
C LYS A 161 22.05 -19.81 -18.64
N GLN A 162 22.37 -19.75 -19.93
CA GLN A 162 22.01 -18.60 -20.77
C GLN A 162 20.50 -18.41 -20.87
N ARG A 163 19.75 -19.50 -21.08
CA ARG A 163 18.28 -19.46 -21.12
C ARG A 163 17.69 -19.05 -19.78
N ASP A 164 18.17 -19.63 -18.69
CA ASP A 164 17.68 -19.34 -17.34
C ASP A 164 17.95 -17.87 -16.95
N LEU A 165 19.15 -17.35 -17.27
CA LEU A 165 19.47 -15.93 -17.07
C LEU A 165 18.59 -15.00 -17.93
N ALA A 166 18.31 -15.39 -19.18
CA ALA A 166 17.41 -14.62 -20.04
C ALA A 166 15.98 -14.57 -19.45
N GLN A 167 15.49 -15.71 -18.96
CA GLN A 167 14.19 -15.79 -18.29
C GLN A 167 14.15 -14.93 -17.02
N GLN A 168 15.16 -15.03 -16.15
CA GLN A 168 15.23 -14.23 -14.91
C GLN A 168 15.29 -12.73 -15.20
N ARG A 169 16.04 -12.31 -16.22
CA ARG A 169 16.09 -10.90 -16.64
C ARG A 169 14.74 -10.41 -17.17
N ALA A 170 14.03 -11.25 -17.92
CA ALA A 170 12.69 -10.92 -18.39
C ALA A 170 11.70 -10.80 -17.21
N GLU A 171 11.74 -11.74 -16.26
CA GLU A 171 10.89 -11.70 -15.07
C GLU A 171 11.18 -10.46 -14.21
N ALA A 172 12.45 -10.11 -14.00
CA ALA A 172 12.83 -8.89 -13.29
C ALA A 172 12.28 -7.63 -13.97
N SER A 173 12.33 -7.57 -15.31
CA SER A 173 11.79 -6.45 -16.09
C SER A 173 10.28 -6.29 -15.90
N GLU A 174 9.51 -7.39 -15.92
CA GLU A 174 8.07 -7.36 -15.67
C GLU A 174 7.76 -6.94 -14.23
N LYS A 175 8.47 -7.48 -13.23
CA LYS A 175 8.28 -7.06 -11.83
C LYS A 175 8.64 -5.58 -11.59
N LEU A 176 9.63 -5.04 -12.32
CA LEU A 176 9.96 -3.62 -12.27
C LEU A 176 8.83 -2.75 -12.83
N LYS A 177 8.14 -3.18 -13.90
CA LYS A 177 6.94 -2.50 -14.41
C LYS A 177 5.80 -2.54 -13.40
N ASP A 178 5.57 -3.71 -12.80
CA ASP A 178 4.56 -3.86 -11.74
C ASP A 178 4.86 -2.98 -10.52
N LEU A 179 6.14 -2.84 -10.17
CA LEU A 179 6.59 -1.98 -9.07
C LEU A 179 6.33 -0.50 -9.38
N ASP A 180 6.58 -0.06 -10.61
CA ASP A 180 6.31 1.32 -11.04
C ASP A 180 4.80 1.63 -11.04
N ALA A 181 3.99 0.72 -11.58
CA ALA A 181 2.54 0.83 -11.53
C ALA A 181 2.02 0.90 -10.07
N THR A 182 2.55 0.04 -9.20
CA THR A 182 2.20 0.01 -7.77
C THR A 182 2.59 1.31 -7.05
N ARG A 183 3.77 1.88 -7.35
CA ARG A 183 4.21 3.18 -6.81
C ARG A 183 3.31 4.33 -7.27
N THR A 184 2.87 4.29 -8.53
CA THR A 184 1.91 5.27 -9.05
C THR A 184 0.57 5.17 -8.34
N GLU A 185 0.06 3.96 -8.11
CA GLU A 185 -1.17 3.72 -7.35
C GLU A 185 -1.05 4.22 -5.90
N LEU A 186 0.05 3.90 -5.21
CA LEU A 186 0.36 4.40 -3.88
C LEU A 186 0.32 5.91 -3.79
N GLY A 187 0.96 6.60 -4.75
CA GLY A 187 0.94 8.05 -4.83
C GLY A 187 -0.47 8.62 -5.00
N LYS A 188 -1.32 7.98 -5.81
CA LYS A 188 -2.72 8.38 -6.00
C LYS A 188 -3.54 8.17 -4.72
N LYS A 189 -3.42 7.00 -4.08
CA LYS A 189 -4.18 6.67 -2.85
C LYS A 189 -3.76 7.52 -1.67
N LYS A 190 -2.46 7.80 -1.52
CA LYS A 190 -1.96 8.74 -0.51
C LYS A 190 -2.57 10.14 -0.68
N LYS A 191 -2.63 10.67 -1.91
CA LYS A 191 -3.27 11.96 -2.19
C LYS A 191 -4.77 11.93 -1.90
N GLU A 192 -5.45 10.83 -2.21
CA GLU A 192 -6.87 10.64 -1.92
C GLU A 192 -7.15 10.70 -0.42
N VAL A 193 -6.39 9.94 0.40
CA VAL A 193 -6.48 9.99 1.87
C VAL A 193 -6.24 11.41 2.39
N GLN A 194 -5.13 12.05 1.98
CA GLN A 194 -4.80 13.40 2.42
C GLN A 194 -5.88 14.43 2.04
N GLY A 195 -6.43 14.32 0.84
CA GLY A 195 -7.51 15.21 0.37
C GLY A 195 -8.79 15.07 1.19
N LYS A 196 -9.20 13.84 1.50
CA LYS A 196 -10.40 13.56 2.32
C LYS A 196 -10.21 14.05 3.76
N LEU A 197 -9.03 13.79 4.35
CA LEU A 197 -8.70 14.28 5.70
C LEU A 197 -8.65 15.81 5.77
N ALA A 198 -8.10 16.47 4.74
CA ALA A 198 -8.09 17.93 4.66
C ALA A 198 -9.51 18.52 4.52
N ALA A 199 -10.38 17.88 3.73
CA ALA A 199 -11.78 18.27 3.61
C ALA A 199 -12.54 18.10 4.94
N ALA A 200 -12.32 16.99 5.65
CA ALA A 200 -12.90 16.73 6.96
C ALA A 200 -12.45 17.80 7.97
N GLN A 201 -11.15 18.11 8.00
CA GLN A 201 -10.61 19.16 8.86
C GLN A 201 -11.21 20.54 8.55
N LYS A 202 -11.41 20.86 7.26
CA LYS A 202 -12.04 22.12 6.84
C LYS A 202 -13.49 22.22 7.35
N LEU A 203 -14.25 21.13 7.29
CA LEU A 203 -15.61 21.08 7.84
C LEU A 203 -15.61 21.17 9.36
N LEU A 204 -14.72 20.45 10.06
CA LEU A 204 -14.58 20.61 11.50
C LEU A 204 -14.23 22.06 11.87
N ASN A 205 -13.42 22.75 11.07
CA ASN A 205 -13.07 24.14 11.30
C ASN A 205 -14.21 25.14 11.08
N SER A 206 -15.34 24.74 10.47
CA SER A 206 -16.53 25.59 10.42
C SER A 206 -17.33 25.60 11.74
N LEU A 207 -17.09 24.63 12.62
CA LEU A 207 -17.71 24.55 13.95
C LEU A 207 -17.04 25.48 14.96
N THR A 208 -17.83 26.02 15.87
CA THR A 208 -17.36 26.75 17.05
C THR A 208 -16.62 25.82 18.02
N ALA A 209 -15.83 26.41 18.93
CA ALA A 209 -15.15 25.64 19.97
C ALA A 209 -16.13 24.89 20.89
N GLN A 210 -17.30 25.49 21.17
CA GLN A 210 -18.35 24.89 21.99
C GLN A 210 -18.98 23.66 21.30
N GLU A 211 -19.26 23.76 20.00
CA GLU A 211 -19.79 22.63 19.21
C GLU A 211 -18.79 21.48 19.12
N LYS A 212 -17.50 21.78 18.91
CA LYS A 212 -16.42 20.77 18.92
C LYS A 212 -16.31 20.08 20.28
N ALA A 213 -16.33 20.85 21.37
CA ALA A 213 -16.28 20.30 22.72
C ALA A 213 -17.51 19.43 23.02
N ALA A 214 -18.69 19.83 22.55
CA ALA A 214 -19.92 19.04 22.69
C ALA A 214 -19.82 17.69 21.96
N LEU A 215 -19.31 17.67 20.73
CA LEU A 215 -19.08 16.43 19.97
C LEU A 215 -18.09 15.50 20.68
N GLN A 216 -16.96 16.04 21.17
CA GLN A 216 -15.97 15.26 21.91
C GLN A 216 -16.54 14.69 23.22
N ALA A 217 -17.33 15.48 23.96
CA ALA A 217 -17.94 15.05 25.21
C ALA A 217 -19.04 13.99 24.98
N GLU A 218 -19.76 14.05 23.86
CA GLU A 218 -20.70 13.01 23.44
C GLU A 218 -19.98 11.69 23.13
N GLU A 219 -18.90 11.76 22.36
CA GLU A 219 -18.10 10.61 21.99
C GLU A 219 -17.45 9.94 23.22
N GLN A 220 -16.88 10.72 24.14
CA GLN A 220 -16.34 10.21 25.41
C GLN A 220 -17.40 9.57 26.30
N ARG A 221 -18.65 10.05 26.28
CA ARG A 221 -19.76 9.44 27.02
C ARG A 221 -20.15 8.09 26.41
N ALA A 222 -20.20 8.00 25.08
CA ALA A 222 -20.47 6.75 24.38
C ALA A 222 -19.37 5.69 24.65
N THR A 223 -18.09 6.09 24.61
CA THR A 223 -16.97 5.20 24.96
C THR A 223 -17.05 4.69 26.39
N ARG A 224 -17.28 5.56 27.38
CA ARG A 224 -17.43 5.13 28.80
C ARG A 224 -18.60 4.19 29.01
N THR A 225 -19.67 4.36 28.23
CA THR A 225 -20.83 3.46 28.28
C THR A 225 -20.44 2.08 27.74
N SER A 226 -19.74 2.04 26.61
CA SER A 226 -19.22 0.81 25.98
C SER A 226 -18.23 0.08 26.91
N GLU A 227 -17.30 0.82 27.52
CA GLU A 227 -16.37 0.31 28.55
C GLU A 227 -17.11 -0.37 29.70
N ARG A 228 -18.14 0.28 30.24
CA ARG A 228 -18.95 -0.30 31.31
C ARG A 228 -19.61 -1.61 30.85
N GLN A 229 -20.15 -1.65 29.63
CA GLN A 229 -20.78 -2.87 29.09
C GLN A 229 -19.78 -4.02 28.94
N VAL A 230 -18.53 -3.74 28.55
CA VAL A 230 -17.46 -4.74 28.50
C VAL A 230 -17.17 -5.28 29.90
N LEU A 231 -17.03 -4.41 30.89
CA LEU A 231 -16.69 -4.79 32.27
C LEU A 231 -17.79 -5.56 33.00
N THR A 232 -19.07 -5.29 32.69
CA THR A 232 -20.21 -5.89 33.40
C THR A 232 -20.69 -7.23 32.83
N GLY A 233 -20.23 -7.64 31.65
CA GLY A 233 -20.68 -8.91 31.07
C GLY A 233 -19.73 -10.06 31.31
N SER A 234 -20.31 -11.25 31.50
CA SER A 234 -19.58 -12.52 31.55
C SER A 234 -19.12 -12.89 30.14
N THR A 235 -17.82 -12.87 29.88
CA THR A 235 -17.29 -13.14 28.54
C THR A 235 -16.56 -14.48 28.46
N ALA A 236 -17.03 -15.35 27.58
CA ALA A 236 -16.24 -16.50 27.13
C ALA A 236 -15.12 -15.97 26.22
N THR A 237 -13.87 -16.14 26.63
CA THR A 237 -12.70 -15.78 25.83
C THR A 237 -12.55 -16.75 24.64
N ALA A 238 -12.06 -16.26 23.51
CA ALA A 238 -11.68 -17.10 22.37
C ALA A 238 -10.44 -17.96 22.70
N SER A 239 -9.79 -18.54 21.68
CA SER A 239 -8.54 -19.30 21.82
C SER A 239 -7.49 -18.53 22.66
N GLY A 240 -6.52 -19.23 23.25
CA GLY A 240 -5.48 -18.59 24.06
C GLY A 240 -4.72 -17.46 23.33
N ARG A 241 -4.58 -17.58 22.00
CA ARG A 241 -3.96 -16.55 21.14
C ARG A 241 -4.85 -15.33 20.93
N ALA A 242 -6.13 -15.53 20.63
CA ALA A 242 -7.08 -14.43 20.47
C ALA A 242 -7.29 -13.65 21.78
N ALA A 243 -7.29 -14.35 22.92
CA ALA A 243 -7.32 -13.71 24.24
C ALA A 243 -6.04 -12.87 24.51
N ALA A 244 -4.86 -13.40 24.18
CA ALA A 244 -3.60 -12.66 24.31
C ALA A 244 -3.54 -11.43 23.38
N ALA A 245 -4.03 -11.57 22.14
CA ALA A 245 -4.14 -10.45 21.21
C ALA A 245 -5.09 -9.38 21.74
N PHE A 246 -6.25 -9.77 22.26
CA PHE A 246 -7.18 -8.84 22.89
C PHE A 246 -6.57 -8.10 24.08
N ALA A 247 -5.86 -8.81 24.97
CA ALA A 247 -5.14 -8.18 26.08
C ALA A 247 -4.08 -7.18 25.60
N ALA A 248 -3.33 -7.51 24.54
CA ALA A 248 -2.38 -6.59 23.92
C ALA A 248 -3.08 -5.35 23.38
N ALA A 249 -4.18 -5.50 22.64
CA ALA A 249 -4.96 -4.37 22.12
C ALA A 249 -5.51 -3.48 23.25
N GLN A 250 -5.97 -4.06 24.36
CA GLN A 250 -6.45 -3.30 25.53
C GLN A 250 -5.37 -2.38 26.11
N SER A 251 -4.10 -2.82 26.11
CA SER A 251 -2.97 -1.99 26.56
C SER A 251 -2.76 -0.72 25.72
N LYS A 252 -3.47 -0.61 24.58
CA LYS A 252 -3.36 0.49 23.63
C LYS A 252 -4.57 1.42 23.61
N ILE A 253 -5.57 1.19 24.45
CA ILE A 253 -6.68 2.13 24.66
C ILE A 253 -6.10 3.54 24.94
N GLY A 254 -6.62 4.55 24.26
CA GLY A 254 -6.11 5.91 24.30
C GLY A 254 -5.00 6.24 23.29
N SER A 255 -4.42 5.25 22.61
CA SER A 255 -3.44 5.51 21.54
C SER A 255 -4.10 6.19 20.35
N PRO A 256 -3.50 7.23 19.75
CA PRO A 256 -4.10 7.97 18.64
C PRO A 256 -4.25 7.12 17.37
N TYR A 257 -5.34 7.36 16.64
CA TYR A 257 -5.48 6.85 15.28
C TYR A 257 -4.55 7.62 14.34
N VAL A 258 -3.77 6.89 13.54
CA VAL A 258 -2.97 7.45 12.43
C VAL A 258 -3.08 6.51 11.23
N TYR A 259 -3.53 7.03 10.08
CA TYR A 259 -3.67 6.22 8.86
C TYR A 259 -2.35 5.52 8.50
N GLY A 260 -2.42 4.23 8.18
CA GLY A 260 -1.25 3.42 7.84
C GLY A 260 -0.38 2.99 9.02
N ALA A 261 -0.67 3.43 10.25
CA ALA A 261 0.16 3.12 11.43
C ALA A 261 -0.11 1.72 11.99
N THR A 262 0.95 1.05 12.46
CA THR A 262 0.93 -0.34 12.96
C THR A 262 1.52 -0.47 14.37
N GLY A 263 1.54 0.61 15.15
CA GLY A 263 2.09 0.64 16.50
C GLY A 263 3.58 0.95 16.61
N PRO A 264 4.13 0.97 17.84
CA PRO A 264 3.42 0.68 19.09
C PRO A 264 2.72 1.88 19.75
N SER A 265 2.82 3.09 19.16
CA SER A 265 2.30 4.33 19.74
C SER A 265 1.06 4.91 19.03
N SER A 266 0.73 4.43 17.84
CA SER A 266 -0.44 4.84 17.06
C SER A 266 -0.84 3.76 16.08
N TYR A 267 -2.10 3.75 15.66
CA TYR A 267 -2.68 2.63 14.91
C TYR A 267 -3.71 3.11 13.88
N ASP A 268 -3.85 2.41 12.77
CA ASP A 268 -5.14 2.30 12.08
C ASP A 268 -5.85 1.00 12.46
N CYS A 269 -7.06 0.75 11.94
CA CYS A 269 -7.91 -0.37 12.35
C CYS A 269 -7.20 -1.73 12.21
N SER A 270 -6.71 -2.02 11.00
CA SER A 270 -5.99 -3.24 10.64
C SER A 270 -4.56 -3.28 11.19
N GLY A 271 -3.96 -2.13 11.46
CA GLY A 271 -2.68 -1.97 12.14
C GLY A 271 -2.74 -2.32 13.62
N LEU A 272 -3.84 -1.99 14.31
CA LEU A 272 -4.07 -2.39 15.71
C LEU A 272 -4.19 -3.90 15.83
N THR A 273 -5.01 -4.53 14.99
CA THR A 273 -5.23 -5.98 15.00
C THR A 273 -3.96 -6.74 14.66
N SER A 274 -3.23 -6.31 13.61
CA SER A 274 -1.97 -6.96 13.22
C SER A 274 -0.90 -6.85 14.29
N TRP A 275 -0.76 -5.68 14.91
CA TRP A 275 0.15 -5.50 16.05
C TRP A 275 -0.25 -6.36 17.25
N ALA A 276 -1.54 -6.39 17.59
CA ALA A 276 -2.07 -7.15 18.72
C ALA A 276 -1.83 -8.66 18.57
N TYR A 277 -2.13 -9.22 17.40
CA TYR A 277 -1.87 -10.64 17.11
C TYR A 277 -0.37 -10.95 17.06
N ALA A 278 0.48 -10.02 16.60
CA ALA A 278 1.92 -10.19 16.66
C ALA A 278 2.42 -10.31 18.12
N GLN A 279 1.83 -9.59 19.08
CA GLN A 279 2.14 -9.76 20.51
C GLN A 279 1.71 -11.14 21.04
N ALA A 280 0.70 -11.76 20.42
CA ALA A 280 0.26 -13.12 20.70
C ALA A 280 1.06 -14.20 19.92
N GLY A 281 2.13 -13.81 19.22
CA GLY A 281 2.97 -14.71 18.43
C GLY A 281 2.36 -15.16 17.10
N VAL A 282 1.34 -14.45 16.60
CA VAL A 282 0.66 -14.75 15.32
C VAL A 282 0.85 -13.59 14.36
N SER A 283 1.48 -13.85 13.22
CA SER A 283 1.53 -12.87 12.13
C SER A 283 0.23 -12.92 11.34
N ILE A 284 -0.44 -11.78 11.18
CA ILE A 284 -1.62 -11.65 10.32
C ILE A 284 -1.39 -10.57 9.25
N PRO A 285 -2.10 -10.62 8.10
CA PRO A 285 -1.93 -9.68 7.01
C PRO A 285 -2.14 -8.22 7.41
N ARG A 286 -1.57 -7.30 6.62
CA ARG A 286 -1.64 -5.86 6.92
C ARG A 286 -3.03 -5.25 6.70
N THR A 287 -3.79 -5.73 5.72
CA THR A 287 -5.10 -5.16 5.35
C THR A 287 -6.26 -5.89 6.01
N SER A 288 -7.33 -5.17 6.31
CA SER A 288 -8.55 -5.74 6.89
C SER A 288 -9.16 -6.80 5.97
N GLU A 289 -9.18 -6.57 4.66
CA GLU A 289 -9.68 -7.54 3.67
C GLU A 289 -8.91 -8.86 3.74
N ALA A 290 -7.57 -8.81 3.78
CA ALA A 290 -6.77 -10.03 3.88
C ALA A 290 -6.90 -10.70 5.25
N GLN A 291 -7.02 -9.93 6.34
CA GLN A 291 -7.30 -10.46 7.67
C GLN A 291 -8.64 -11.21 7.74
N SER A 292 -9.63 -10.85 6.91
CA SER A 292 -10.94 -11.53 6.89
C SER A 292 -10.89 -12.99 6.39
N GLY A 293 -9.74 -13.43 5.85
CA GLY A 293 -9.51 -14.75 5.28
C GLY A 293 -8.62 -15.69 6.11
N ILE A 294 -8.11 -15.29 7.27
CA ILE A 294 -7.02 -16.03 7.97
C ILE A 294 -7.48 -17.11 8.95
N GLY A 295 -8.78 -17.34 9.09
CA GLY A 295 -9.31 -18.23 10.13
C GLY A 295 -10.74 -18.68 9.88
N THR A 296 -11.40 -19.17 10.94
CA THR A 296 -12.79 -19.65 10.85
C THR A 296 -13.76 -18.48 10.84
N ARG A 297 -14.60 -18.40 9.82
CA ARG A 297 -15.65 -17.36 9.71
C ARG A 297 -16.79 -17.61 10.69
N ILE A 298 -17.25 -16.53 11.30
CA ILE A 298 -18.33 -16.51 12.29
C ILE A 298 -19.41 -15.54 11.81
N TYR A 299 -20.57 -16.07 11.41
CA TYR A 299 -21.63 -15.26 10.81
C TYR A 299 -22.58 -14.63 11.84
N SER A 300 -22.74 -15.26 13.00
CA SER A 300 -23.64 -14.78 14.06
C SER A 300 -22.88 -14.03 15.13
N VAL A 301 -23.40 -12.87 15.55
CA VAL A 301 -22.85 -12.10 16.68
C VAL A 301 -22.85 -12.92 17.97
N ASN A 302 -23.82 -13.84 18.14
CA ASN A 302 -23.92 -14.69 19.33
C ASN A 302 -22.82 -15.75 19.41
N ASP A 303 -22.17 -16.07 18.29
CA ASP A 303 -21.08 -17.06 18.21
C ASP A 303 -19.70 -16.42 18.37
N LEU A 304 -19.65 -15.07 18.39
CA LEU A 304 -18.42 -14.31 18.62
C LEU A 304 -17.94 -14.49 20.05
N LYS A 305 -16.62 -14.62 20.19
CA LYS A 305 -15.90 -14.71 21.46
C LYS A 305 -14.87 -13.60 21.54
N VAL A 306 -14.52 -13.20 22.76
CA VAL A 306 -13.59 -12.08 22.97
C VAL A 306 -12.26 -12.38 22.29
N GLY A 307 -11.80 -11.42 21.48
CA GLY A 307 -10.58 -11.53 20.68
C GLY A 307 -10.80 -11.98 19.23
N ASP A 308 -11.99 -12.46 18.86
CA ASP A 308 -12.32 -12.68 17.44
C ASP A 308 -12.21 -11.35 16.68
N LEU A 309 -11.67 -11.38 15.47
CA LEU A 309 -11.70 -10.21 14.59
C LEU A 309 -13.13 -10.00 14.09
N VAL A 310 -13.61 -8.76 14.04
CA VAL A 310 -14.94 -8.40 13.49
C VAL A 310 -14.78 -7.41 12.36
N PHE A 311 -15.45 -7.70 11.24
CA PHE A 311 -15.33 -6.92 10.01
C PHE A 311 -16.64 -6.21 9.68
N PHE A 312 -16.54 -4.97 9.23
CA PHE A 312 -17.67 -4.12 8.91
C PHE A 312 -17.58 -3.62 7.47
N PHE A 313 -18.74 -3.22 6.94
CA PHE A 313 -18.94 -2.72 5.57
C PHE A 313 -18.73 -3.77 4.48
N ASN A 314 -19.42 -3.63 3.34
CA ASN A 314 -19.41 -4.63 2.26
C ASN A 314 -18.03 -4.87 1.64
N ASP A 315 -17.15 -3.87 1.67
CA ASP A 315 -15.77 -3.94 1.19
C ASP A 315 -14.75 -4.15 2.33
N LEU A 316 -15.23 -4.47 3.53
CA LEU A 316 -14.43 -4.90 4.69
C LEU A 316 -13.36 -3.90 5.12
N HIS A 317 -13.54 -2.61 4.86
CA HIS A 317 -12.48 -1.62 5.09
C HIS A 317 -12.25 -1.28 6.58
N HIS A 318 -13.08 -1.79 7.48
CA HIS A 318 -12.94 -1.59 8.91
C HIS A 318 -12.91 -2.92 9.67
N VAL A 319 -11.97 -3.04 10.62
CA VAL A 319 -11.78 -4.22 11.48
C VAL A 319 -11.54 -3.81 12.93
N GLY A 320 -12.03 -4.61 13.86
CA GLY A 320 -11.69 -4.51 15.28
C GLY A 320 -11.65 -5.88 15.95
N LEU A 321 -11.39 -5.91 17.26
CA LEU A 321 -11.47 -7.12 18.07
C LEU A 321 -12.77 -7.13 18.86
N TYR A 322 -13.53 -8.22 18.79
CA TYR A 322 -14.74 -8.37 19.59
C TYR A 322 -14.40 -8.34 21.09
N ALA A 323 -15.12 -7.50 21.83
CA ALA A 323 -14.91 -7.27 23.26
C ALA A 323 -16.02 -7.89 24.14
N GLY A 324 -16.96 -8.62 23.54
CA GLY A 324 -18.13 -9.17 24.23
C GLY A 324 -19.30 -8.19 24.26
N ASN A 325 -20.51 -8.68 24.54
CA ASN A 325 -21.74 -7.88 24.69
C ASN A 325 -22.01 -6.90 23.54
N GLY A 326 -21.74 -7.32 22.30
CA GLY A 326 -21.90 -6.46 21.12
C GLY A 326 -20.95 -5.26 21.10
N GLN A 327 -19.84 -5.30 21.83
CA GLN A 327 -18.81 -4.27 21.86
C GLN A 327 -17.60 -4.70 21.02
N VAL A 328 -16.89 -3.71 20.48
CA VAL A 328 -15.65 -3.88 19.73
C VAL A 328 -14.57 -2.98 20.32
N LEU A 329 -13.35 -3.49 20.38
CA LEU A 329 -12.13 -2.72 20.62
C LEU A 329 -11.44 -2.46 19.28
N HIS A 330 -11.31 -1.19 18.91
CA HIS A 330 -10.81 -0.79 17.59
C HIS A 330 -10.08 0.55 17.60
N ALA A 331 -9.42 0.87 16.49
CA ALA A 331 -8.94 2.21 16.16
C ALA A 331 -9.92 2.80 15.13
N PRO A 332 -10.82 3.74 15.50
CA PRO A 332 -11.98 4.08 14.68
C PRO A 332 -11.61 4.90 13.44
N ARG A 333 -10.99 6.06 13.65
CA ARG A 333 -10.69 7.04 12.58
C ARG A 333 -9.80 8.18 13.05
N THR A 334 -9.28 8.95 12.10
CA THR A 334 -8.49 10.17 12.38
C THR A 334 -9.21 11.11 13.35
N GLY A 335 -8.45 11.64 14.32
CA GLY A 335 -8.97 12.54 15.36
C GLY A 335 -9.53 11.81 16.58
N THR A 336 -9.53 10.48 16.58
CA THR A 336 -9.95 9.64 17.70
C THR A 336 -8.80 8.76 18.19
N VAL A 337 -9.09 7.95 19.21
CA VAL A 337 -8.13 7.05 19.86
C VAL A 337 -8.67 5.61 19.85
N VAL A 338 -7.77 4.65 20.06
CA VAL A 338 -8.16 3.26 20.33
C VAL A 338 -9.11 3.23 21.53
N ARG A 339 -10.26 2.58 21.38
CA ARG A 339 -11.34 2.62 22.37
C ARG A 339 -12.32 1.48 22.18
N TYR A 340 -13.25 1.38 23.12
CA TYR A 340 -14.44 0.57 22.96
C TYR A 340 -15.57 1.34 22.27
N GLU A 341 -16.29 0.63 21.43
CA GLU A 341 -17.48 1.13 20.76
C GLU A 341 -18.50 -0.01 20.57
N SER A 342 -19.79 0.35 20.50
CA SER A 342 -20.85 -0.61 20.19
C SER A 342 -20.79 -0.98 18.72
N MET A 343 -20.94 -2.27 18.39
CA MET A 343 -21.01 -2.73 16.99
C MET A 343 -22.14 -2.04 16.20
N ASN A 344 -23.19 -1.59 16.90
CA ASN A 344 -24.33 -0.91 16.28
C ASN A 344 -24.05 0.57 15.93
N THR A 345 -22.94 1.15 16.41
CA THR A 345 -22.60 2.58 16.18
C THR A 345 -21.43 2.80 15.25
N ILE A 346 -20.77 1.72 14.77
CA ILE A 346 -19.62 1.76 13.84
C ILE A 346 -19.96 2.46 12.51
N GLY A 347 -21.24 2.56 12.14
CA GLY A 347 -21.69 3.28 10.95
C GLY A 347 -21.87 2.40 9.70
N GLY A 348 -21.57 1.09 9.80
CA GLY A 348 -21.76 0.12 8.73
C GLY A 348 -22.30 -1.22 9.22
N PRO A 349 -22.78 -2.09 8.31
CA PRO A 349 -23.23 -3.43 8.68
C PRO A 349 -22.04 -4.27 9.18
N PHE A 350 -22.27 -5.06 10.23
CA PHE A 350 -21.41 -6.19 10.56
C PHE A 350 -21.51 -7.25 9.45
N MET A 351 -20.36 -7.73 8.97
CA MET A 351 -20.30 -8.70 7.89
C MET A 351 -20.12 -10.12 8.42
N TRP A 352 -19.01 -10.36 9.11
CA TRP A 352 -18.71 -11.59 9.84
C TRP A 352 -17.53 -11.35 10.80
N GLY A 353 -17.33 -12.28 11.71
CA GLY A 353 -16.11 -12.39 12.50
C GLY A 353 -15.16 -13.45 11.97
N VAL A 354 -13.90 -13.40 12.40
CA VAL A 354 -12.89 -14.42 12.14
C VAL A 354 -12.21 -14.81 13.45
N ARG A 355 -12.20 -16.11 13.71
CA ARG A 355 -11.41 -16.71 14.79
C ARG A 355 -10.12 -17.29 14.25
N VAL A 356 -9.01 -16.72 14.72
CA VAL A 356 -7.63 -17.05 14.33
C VAL A 356 -7.07 -18.19 15.17
#